data_AF-Q1Q5A4-F1
#
_entry.id   AF-Q1Q5A4-F1
#
_cell.length_a   1.000
_cell.length_b   1.000
_cell.length_c   1.000
_cell.angle_alpha   90.00
_cell.angle_beta   90.00
_cell.angle_gamma   90.00
#
_symmetry.space_group_name_H-M   'P 1'
#
loop_
_entity.id
_entity.type
_entity.pdbx_description
1 polymer ?
#
loop_
_entity_poly.entity_id
_entity_poly.type
_entity_poly.pdbx_seq_one_letter_code
_entity_poly.pdbx_strand_id
1 'polypeptide(L)'
;MEKRRDMVRLEDIVVAVEAARIPAKDHDPKLYYYEIRHDELDWTEPVEIGNDITVNFMGTLITNAPLELTDGFLEPTWEEKGIICEKMQEYLVSPEGYYAENSI
;
A
#
# COMPACT_ATOMS: atom_id res chain seq x y z
N MET A 1 -24.95 -7.92 3.91
CA MET A 1 -24.17 -8.67 4.93
C MET A 1 -22.73 -8.25 4.74
N GLU A 2 -22.31 -7.25 5.49
CA GLU A 2 -20.93 -6.79 5.52
C GLU A 2 -20.11 -7.85 6.28
N LYS A 3 -19.23 -8.55 5.57
CA LYS A 3 -18.37 -9.56 6.20
C LYS A 3 -17.36 -8.83 7.09
N ARG A 4 -17.50 -9.07 8.39
CA ARG A 4 -16.66 -8.60 9.50
C ARG A 4 -15.17 -8.48 9.15
N ARG A 5 -14.68 -7.23 9.05
CA ARG A 5 -13.26 -6.78 9.11
C ARG A 5 -12.72 -6.81 10.57
N ASP A 6 -13.22 -7.71 11.42
CA ASP A 6 -13.25 -7.49 12.88
C ASP A 6 -11.97 -7.84 13.66
N MET A 7 -10.82 -8.07 13.02
CA MET A 7 -9.61 -8.43 13.79
C MET A 7 -8.37 -7.59 13.51
N VAL A 8 -8.28 -6.91 12.37
CA VAL A 8 -7.10 -6.11 12.04
C VAL A 8 -7.52 -4.87 11.27
N ARG A 9 -7.24 -3.70 11.83
CA ARG A 9 -7.46 -2.43 11.15
C ARG A 9 -6.20 -2.03 10.41
N LEU A 10 -6.33 -1.52 9.18
CA LEU A 10 -5.17 -1.05 8.42
C LEU A 10 -4.39 0.03 9.19
N GLU A 11 -5.07 0.92 9.93
CA GLU A 11 -4.40 1.93 10.77
C GLU A 11 -3.43 1.34 11.80
N ASP A 12 -3.68 0.11 12.27
CA ASP A 12 -2.89 -0.53 13.31
C ASP A 12 -1.68 -1.29 12.74
N ILE A 13 -1.73 -1.65 11.46
CA ILE A 13 -0.77 -2.58 10.84
C ILE A 13 0.05 -2.00 9.71
N VAL A 14 -0.40 -0.90 9.08
CA VAL A 14 0.36 -0.22 8.03
C VAL A 14 1.56 0.46 8.67
N VAL A 15 2.73 -0.03 8.31
CA VAL A 15 4.02 0.50 8.79
C VAL A 15 4.46 1.64 7.89
N ALA A 16 4.37 1.46 6.58
CA ALA A 16 4.79 2.45 5.58
C ALA A 16 4.11 2.19 4.23
N VAL A 17 4.11 3.23 3.39
CA VAL A 17 3.75 3.15 1.98
C VAL A 17 4.88 3.80 1.17
N GLU A 18 5.37 3.06 0.18
CA GLU A 18 6.51 3.42 -0.64
C GLU A 18 6.04 3.69 -2.07
N ALA A 19 6.55 4.75 -2.71
CA ALA A 19 6.16 5.07 -4.09
C ALA A 19 6.76 4.11 -5.12
N ALA A 20 7.80 3.35 -4.74
CA ALA A 20 8.50 2.41 -5.61
C ALA A 20 8.22 0.96 -5.22
N ARG A 21 8.40 0.05 -6.19
CA ARG A 21 8.43 -1.39 -5.91
C ARG A 21 9.64 -1.74 -5.07
N ILE A 22 9.42 -2.46 -3.97
CA ILE A 22 10.50 -3.05 -3.19
C ILE A 22 10.81 -4.45 -3.74
N PRO A 23 12.03 -4.71 -4.25
CA PRO A 23 12.42 -6.04 -4.69
C PRO A 23 12.36 -7.06 -3.55
N ALA A 24 11.94 -8.29 -3.85
CA ALA A 24 11.81 -9.36 -2.86
C ALA A 24 13.10 -9.65 -2.05
N LYS A 25 14.27 -9.40 -2.64
CA LYS A 25 15.58 -9.53 -1.96
C LYS A 25 15.79 -8.51 -0.83
N ASP A 26 15.04 -7.41 -0.86
CA ASP A 26 15.13 -6.28 0.07
C ASP A 26 13.98 -6.31 1.09
N HIS A 27 13.13 -7.35 1.08
CA HIS A 27 12.05 -7.56 2.04
C HIS A 27 12.60 -7.94 3.42
N ASP A 28 12.11 -7.28 4.48
CA ASP A 28 12.33 -7.74 5.85
C ASP A 28 11.44 -8.97 6.10
N PRO A 29 12.00 -10.12 6.52
CA PRO A 29 11.24 -11.34 6.76
C PRO A 29 10.19 -11.25 7.89
N LYS A 30 10.16 -10.16 8.66
CA LYS A 30 9.17 -9.88 9.71
C LYS A 30 8.00 -9.04 9.22
N LEU A 31 8.05 -8.53 7.99
CA LEU A 31 7.03 -7.67 7.41
C LEU A 31 6.36 -8.36 6.21
N TYR A 32 5.22 -7.80 5.82
CA TYR A 32 4.46 -8.22 4.65
C TYR A 32 4.42 -7.08 3.65
N TYR A 33 4.52 -7.43 2.36
CA TYR A 33 4.64 -6.49 1.27
C TYR A 33 3.54 -6.76 0.26
N TYR A 34 2.79 -5.70 -0.06
CA TYR A 34 1.73 -5.73 -1.05
C TYR A 34 1.92 -4.58 -2.02
N GLU A 35 1.35 -4.69 -3.19
CA GLU A 35 1.34 -3.68 -4.22
C GLU A 35 -0.02 -2.99 -4.22
N ILE A 36 -0.01 -1.68 -4.47
CA ILE A 36 -1.18 -0.82 -4.51
C ILE A 36 -1.44 -0.47 -5.96
N ARG A 37 -2.70 -0.54 -6.39
CA ARG A 37 -3.16 -0.13 -7.72
C ARG A 37 -4.05 1.10 -7.62
N HIS A 38 -3.90 2.01 -8.57
CA HIS A 38 -4.83 3.11 -8.81
C HIS A 38 -5.76 2.80 -10.01
N ASP A 39 -6.83 3.58 -10.15
CA ASP A 39 -7.75 3.44 -11.29
C ASP A 39 -7.16 4.05 -12.57
N GLU A 40 -7.70 3.66 -13.73
CA GLU A 40 -7.31 4.20 -15.04
C GLU A 40 -7.51 5.73 -15.12
N LEU A 41 -8.59 6.23 -14.51
CA LEU A 41 -9.02 7.62 -14.60
C LEU A 41 -8.60 8.47 -13.40
N ASP A 42 -8.26 7.83 -12.27
CA ASP A 42 -7.84 8.50 -11.05
C ASP A 42 -6.54 7.88 -10.54
N TRP A 43 -5.46 8.64 -10.64
CA TRP A 43 -4.11 8.22 -10.28
C TRP A 43 -3.76 8.54 -8.83
N THR A 44 -4.72 9.11 -8.08
CA THR A 44 -4.51 9.62 -6.73
C THR A 44 -5.12 8.75 -5.65
N GLU A 45 -6.01 7.82 -6.03
CA GLU A 45 -6.67 6.93 -5.09
C GLU A 45 -6.28 5.46 -5.27
N PRO A 46 -5.99 4.74 -4.17
CA PRO A 46 -5.83 3.30 -4.22
C PRO A 46 -7.20 2.64 -4.41
N VAL A 47 -7.27 1.66 -5.33
CA VAL A 47 -8.49 0.89 -5.62
C VAL A 47 -8.34 -0.60 -5.36
N GLU A 48 -7.13 -1.14 -5.42
CA GLU A 48 -6.84 -2.53 -5.10
C GLU A 48 -5.46 -2.66 -4.43
N ILE A 49 -5.34 -3.66 -3.54
CA ILE A 49 -4.08 -4.08 -2.91
C ILE A 49 -3.90 -5.58 -3.21
N GLY A 50 -2.71 -6.01 -3.64
CA GLY A 50 -2.46 -7.40 -4.00
C GLY A 50 -0.97 -7.76 -4.07
N ASN A 51 -0.62 -9.00 -4.37
CA ASN A 51 0.78 -9.44 -4.41
C ASN A 51 1.47 -9.21 -5.77
N ASP A 52 0.71 -9.14 -6.88
CA ASP A 52 1.23 -9.15 -8.25
C ASP A 52 0.47 -8.16 -9.16
N ILE A 53 0.45 -6.89 -8.80
CA ILE A 53 -0.17 -5.82 -9.57
C ILE A 53 0.75 -5.44 -10.74
N THR A 54 0.34 -5.77 -11.96
CA THR A 54 1.15 -5.54 -13.18
C THR A 54 0.80 -4.27 -13.94
N VAL A 55 -0.39 -3.70 -13.69
CA VAL A 55 -0.89 -2.47 -14.34
C VAL A 55 -1.31 -1.45 -13.28
N ASN A 56 -1.14 -0.17 -13.60
CA ASN A 56 -1.53 0.97 -12.74
C ASN A 56 -0.97 0.89 -11.32
N PHE A 57 0.31 0.50 -11.23
CA PHE A 57 1.03 0.46 -9.96
C PHE A 57 1.13 1.85 -9.36
N MET A 58 0.71 1.97 -8.11
CA MET A 58 0.74 3.21 -7.32
C MET A 58 1.87 3.19 -6.30
N GLY A 59 2.14 2.03 -5.67
CA GLY A 59 3.14 1.92 -4.62
C GLY A 59 3.19 0.55 -3.95
N THR A 60 4.08 0.41 -2.96
CA THR A 60 4.20 -0.78 -2.11
C THR A 60 3.68 -0.46 -0.72
N LEU A 61 2.69 -1.24 -0.26
CA LEU A 61 2.15 -1.22 1.09
C LEU A 61 2.95 -2.20 1.97
N ILE A 62 3.45 -1.72 3.10
CA ILE A 62 4.22 -2.52 4.05
C ILE A 62 3.42 -2.66 5.34
N THR A 63 3.18 -3.88 5.79
CA THR A 63 2.43 -4.15 7.02
C THR A 63 3.20 -5.05 8.00
N ASN A 64 2.90 -4.91 9.29
CA ASN A 64 3.48 -5.74 10.36
C ASN A 64 2.65 -7.03 10.64
N ALA A 65 1.50 -7.17 9.98
CA ALA A 65 0.61 -8.32 10.04
C ALA A 65 0.02 -8.58 8.65
N PRO A 66 -0.33 -9.83 8.30
CA PRO A 66 -0.81 -10.16 6.98
C PRO A 66 -2.21 -9.58 6.72
N LEU A 67 -2.46 -9.13 5.50
CA LEU A 67 -3.79 -8.76 5.00
C LEU A 67 -4.58 -9.99 4.55
N GLU A 68 -5.88 -9.98 4.82
CA GLU A 68 -6.83 -10.94 4.23
C GLU A 68 -7.20 -10.51 2.82
N LEU A 69 -6.61 -11.17 1.83
CA LEU A 69 -6.93 -10.95 0.41
C LEU A 69 -8.03 -11.93 -0.03
N THR A 70 -9.04 -11.42 -0.74
CA THR A 70 -10.07 -12.23 -1.41
C THR A 70 -9.70 -12.36 -2.88
N ASP A 71 -9.55 -13.59 -3.38
CA ASP A 71 -9.13 -13.87 -4.76
C ASP A 71 -7.80 -13.18 -5.16
N GLY A 72 -6.92 -12.96 -4.18
CA GLY A 72 -5.61 -12.35 -4.38
C GLY A 72 -5.57 -10.83 -4.25
N PHE A 73 -6.73 -10.18 -4.02
CA PHE A 73 -6.84 -8.73 -3.90
C PHE A 73 -7.63 -8.30 -2.65
N LEU A 74 -7.42 -7.06 -2.24
CA LEU A 74 -8.24 -6.36 -1.25
C LEU A 74 -8.67 -5.02 -1.86
N GLU A 75 -9.98 -4.79 -1.88
CA GLU A 75 -10.56 -3.48 -2.16
C GLU A 75 -10.62 -2.67 -0.85
N PRO A 76 -9.83 -1.59 -0.71
CA PRO A 76 -9.83 -0.78 0.50
C PRO A 76 -11.13 0.01 0.64
N THR A 77 -11.63 0.16 1.87
CA THR A 77 -12.72 1.11 2.16
C THR A 77 -12.26 2.54 1.98
N TRP A 78 -13.21 3.47 1.94
CA TRP A 78 -12.92 4.90 1.95
C TRP A 78 -11.95 5.32 3.08
N GLU A 79 -12.12 4.79 4.29
CA GLU A 79 -11.25 5.10 5.43
C GLU A 79 -9.84 4.55 5.22
N GLU A 80 -9.73 3.31 4.72
CA GLU A 80 -8.46 2.64 4.42
C GLU A 80 -7.69 3.33 3.30
N LYS A 81 -8.39 3.80 2.26
CA LYS A 81 -7.80 4.66 1.22
C LYS A 81 -7.16 5.90 1.83
N GLY A 82 -7.85 6.56 2.76
CA GLY A 82 -7.34 7.73 3.47
C GLY A 82 -6.03 7.45 4.21
N ILE A 83 -5.96 6.32 4.94
CA ILE A 83 -4.75 5.88 5.66
C ILE A 83 -3.58 5.65 4.70
N ILE A 84 -3.83 4.96 3.58
CA ILE A 84 -2.81 4.68 2.57
C ILE A 84 -2.29 5.98 1.95
N CYS A 85 -3.19 6.90 1.57
CA CYS A 85 -2.81 8.19 1.01
C CYS A 85 -2.03 9.05 2.00
N GLU A 86 -2.42 9.08 3.27
CA GLU A 86 -1.68 9.80 4.33
C GLU A 86 -0.26 9.24 4.48
N LYS A 87 -0.11 7.91 4.56
CA LYS A 87 1.19 7.24 4.67
C LYS A 87 2.07 7.46 3.43
N MET A 88 1.46 7.49 2.25
CA MET A 88 2.19 7.79 1.02
C MET A 88 2.68 9.24 0.99
N GLN A 89 1.86 10.18 1.46
CA GLN A 89 2.27 11.58 1.59
C GLN A 89 3.39 11.76 2.63
N GLU A 90 3.31 11.06 3.78
CA GLU A 90 4.39 11.04 4.79
C GLU A 90 5.74 10.65 4.15
N TYR A 91 5.74 9.64 3.27
CA TYR A 91 6.93 9.23 2.54
C TYR A 91 7.44 10.33 1.59
N LEU A 92 6.57 10.89 0.76
CA LEU A 92 6.95 11.92 -0.23
C LEU A 92 7.53 13.19 0.40
N VAL A 93 7.09 13.54 1.61
CA VAL A 93 7.60 14.72 2.34
C VAL A 93 8.78 14.40 3.25
N SER A 94 9.13 13.11 3.44
CA SER A 94 10.33 12.72 4.17
C SER A 94 11.58 13.09 3.37
N PRO A 95 12.72 13.41 4.02
CA PRO A 95 14.00 13.62 3.33
C PRO A 95 14.32 12.47 2.38
N GLU A 96 14.09 11.23 2.82
CA GLU A 96 14.33 10.01 2.06
C GLU A 96 13.50 9.96 0.77
N GLY A 97 12.20 10.26 0.83
CA GLY A 97 11.32 10.32 -0.34
C GLY A 97 11.61 11.51 -1.25
N TYR A 98 11.93 12.67 -0.69
CA TYR A 98 12.29 13.87 -1.47
C TYR A 98 13.53 13.65 -2.33
N TYR A 99 14.55 12.95 -1.82
CA TYR A 99 15.72 12.62 -2.62
C TYR A 99 15.44 11.53 -3.67
N ALA A 100 14.48 10.62 -3.44
CA ALA A 100 14.13 9.57 -4.41
C ALA A 100 13.52 10.15 -5.71
N GLU A 101 12.64 11.15 -5.60
CA GLU A 101 12.01 11.78 -6.79
C GLU A 101 12.94 12.77 -7.52
N ASN A 102 13.90 13.39 -6.81
CA ASN A 102 14.81 14.39 -7.38
C ASN A 102 16.17 13.82 -7.83
N SER A 103 16.34 12.49 -7.80
CA SER A 103 17.59 11.81 -8.23
C SER A 103 17.60 11.37 -9.70
N ILE A 104 16.75 11.96 -10.55
CA ILE A 104 16.67 11.68 -12.00
C ILE A 104 17.54 12.65 -12.79
#